data_AF-A0AAD5NXV5-F1
#
_entry.id   AF-A0AAD5NXV5-F1
#
_cell.length_a   1.000
_cell.length_b   1.000
_cell.length_c   1.000
_cell.angle_alpha   90.00
_cell.angle_beta   90.00
_cell.angle_gamma   90.00
#
_symmetry.space_group_name_H-M   'P 1'
#
loop_
_entity.id
_entity.type
_entity.pdbx_description
1 polymer ?
#
loop_
_entity_poly.entity_id
_entity_poly.type
_entity_poly.pdbx_seq_one_letter_code
_entity_poly.pdbx_strand_id
1 'polypeptide(L)'
;MDSTRKLFSLLSVSLLLGIYLPCVKTSSDYSNLVYKNCTSQQKFTGSSHESHSQALSFLLQELLRQSSQSRFFKSTAGGDNNAVSGLFQCRGDLTNRDCYECVNTLPEILSKNLCTSKAVAARIQLNGCYFHYETDEFIEEGFNRHELLHKICGEKGADIGFEELRDEAFAAMESGVIDGHGFYSGDYSSVHVLAQCEGDLGGCNCGECVISAAQIAQEECIGSISGQIYLDRCSISYSYYPYGVPGNKYHDQVLFQASVYGEKEVRTHEDSGAVQLRKRRGPKKCSSHGMKTRYKSARANVTWNLDEEITSVVERNT
;
A
#
# COMPACT_ATOMS: atom_id res chain seq x y z
N MET A 1 -4.65 -40.72 57.16
CA MET A 1 -3.70 -40.31 56.11
C MET A 1 -4.28 -40.70 54.74
N ASP A 2 -5.30 -40.00 54.20
CA ASP A 2 -5.76 -40.34 52.83
C ASP A 2 -6.63 -39.31 52.09
N SER A 3 -6.60 -38.02 52.47
CA SER A 3 -7.43 -37.00 51.80
C SER A 3 -6.61 -35.89 51.13
N THR A 4 -5.42 -35.59 51.64
CA THR A 4 -4.55 -34.53 51.11
C THR A 4 -3.74 -34.93 49.87
N ARG A 5 -3.57 -36.23 49.59
CA ARG A 5 -2.84 -36.71 48.41
C ARG A 5 -3.63 -36.58 47.09
N LYS A 6 -4.96 -36.55 47.14
CA LYS A 6 -5.81 -36.44 45.93
C LYS A 6 -5.89 -35.02 45.37
N LEU A 7 -5.76 -33.99 46.22
CA LEU A 7 -5.79 -32.59 45.76
C LEU A 7 -4.51 -32.19 45.00
N PHE A 8 -3.33 -32.67 45.41
CA PHE A 8 -2.08 -32.36 44.70
C PHE A 8 -1.98 -33.01 43.32
N SER A 9 -2.60 -34.19 43.12
CA SER A 9 -2.60 -34.88 41.82
C SER A 9 -3.50 -34.21 40.77
N LEU A 10 -4.52 -33.45 41.19
CA LEU A 10 -5.44 -32.77 40.28
C LEU A 10 -4.88 -31.41 39.83
N LEU A 11 -4.12 -30.72 40.70
CA LEU A 11 -3.45 -29.46 40.37
C LEU A 11 -2.31 -29.62 39.35
N SER A 12 -1.60 -30.77 39.35
CA SER A 12 -0.52 -31.04 38.40
C SER A 12 -0.99 -31.36 36.98
N VAL A 13 -2.22 -31.88 36.81
CA VAL A 13 -2.77 -32.22 35.48
C VAL A 13 -3.32 -30.96 34.78
N SER A 14 -3.86 -30.00 35.54
CA SER A 14 -4.33 -28.72 34.97
C SER A 14 -3.20 -27.79 34.51
N LEU A 15 -1.99 -27.89 35.09
CA LEU A 15 -0.83 -27.09 34.67
C LEU A 15 -0.18 -27.59 33.36
N LEU A 16 -0.41 -28.86 32.99
CA LEU A 16 0.11 -29.46 31.76
C LEU A 16 -0.82 -29.25 30.54
N LEU A 17 -2.08 -28.84 30.75
CA LEU A 17 -3.05 -28.62 29.68
C LEU A 17 -2.98 -27.21 29.07
N GLY A 18 -2.25 -26.28 29.69
CA GLY A 18 -2.07 -24.90 29.21
C GLY A 18 -0.96 -24.68 28.19
N ILE A 19 -0.19 -25.72 27.83
CA ILE A 19 1.02 -25.60 26.97
C ILE A 19 0.74 -26.03 25.52
N TYR A 20 -0.45 -26.53 25.21
CA TYR A 20 -0.85 -26.93 23.85
C TYR A 20 -1.90 -26.01 23.22
N LEU A 21 -1.84 -24.70 23.47
CA LEU A 21 -2.41 -23.78 22.49
C LEU A 21 -1.45 -23.74 21.31
N PRO A 22 -1.75 -24.36 20.15
CA PRO A 22 -1.03 -24.02 18.94
C PRO A 22 -1.15 -22.51 18.80
N CYS A 23 -0.01 -21.83 18.73
CA CYS A 23 0.04 -20.45 18.29
C CYS A 23 -0.65 -20.44 16.92
N VAL A 24 -1.91 -20.01 16.89
CA VAL A 24 -2.59 -19.71 15.65
C VAL A 24 -1.82 -18.52 15.10
N LYS A 25 -0.85 -18.80 14.24
CA LYS A 25 -0.31 -17.76 13.39
C LYS A 25 -1.49 -17.29 12.58
N THR A 26 -2.02 -16.12 12.93
CA THR A 26 -2.92 -15.39 12.06
C THR A 26 -2.19 -15.34 10.73
N SER A 27 -2.71 -16.02 9.71
CA SER A 27 -2.19 -15.89 8.35
C SER A 27 -2.24 -14.41 8.05
N SER A 28 -1.09 -13.77 8.12
CA SER A 28 -0.98 -12.37 7.90
C SER A 28 -1.33 -12.12 6.44
N ASP A 29 -2.27 -11.22 6.20
CA ASP A 29 -2.82 -10.95 4.85
C ASP A 29 -1.73 -10.57 3.83
N TYR A 30 -0.54 -10.17 4.28
CA TYR A 30 0.58 -9.77 3.41
C TYR A 30 1.21 -10.86 2.54
N SER A 31 1.00 -12.15 2.83
CA SER A 31 1.65 -13.24 2.07
C SER A 31 0.79 -13.82 0.93
N ASN A 32 -0.43 -13.32 0.75
CA ASN A 32 -1.32 -13.79 -0.33
C ASN A 32 -0.79 -13.34 -1.70
N LEU A 33 -0.81 -14.26 -2.67
CA LEU A 33 -0.39 -13.98 -4.05
C LEU A 33 -1.39 -13.06 -4.75
N VAL A 34 -0.90 -11.95 -5.30
CA VAL A 34 -1.67 -11.03 -6.14
C VAL A 34 -1.51 -11.42 -7.60
N TYR A 35 -0.28 -11.36 -8.12
CA TYR A 35 0.02 -11.78 -9.49
C TYR A 35 1.47 -12.26 -9.61
N LYS A 36 1.75 -12.95 -10.72
CA LYS A 36 3.10 -13.36 -11.10
C LYS A 36 3.30 -13.27 -12.60
N ASN A 37 4.53 -12.96 -13.00
CA ASN A 37 4.98 -13.06 -14.38
C ASN A 37 6.33 -13.79 -14.36
N CYS A 38 6.51 -14.82 -15.19
CA CYS A 38 7.76 -15.57 -15.28
C CYS A 38 8.12 -15.78 -16.74
N THR A 39 9.34 -15.40 -17.12
CA THR A 39 9.88 -15.58 -18.47
C THR A 39 10.83 -16.77 -18.45
N SER A 40 10.62 -17.75 -19.33
CA SER A 40 11.50 -18.91 -19.48
C SER A 40 12.09 -18.94 -20.89
N GLN A 41 13.41 -19.09 -21.00
CA GLN A 41 14.09 -19.33 -22.27
C GLN A 41 14.55 -20.80 -22.34
N GLN A 42 14.35 -21.43 -23.51
CA GLN A 42 14.83 -22.80 -23.77
C GLN A 42 16.36 -22.89 -24.01
N LYS A 43 17.08 -21.77 -23.94
CA LYS A 43 18.49 -21.66 -24.39
C LYS A 43 19.56 -22.01 -23.36
N PHE A 44 19.23 -22.16 -22.08
CA PHE A 44 20.22 -22.58 -21.08
C PHE A 44 20.62 -24.05 -21.32
N THR A 45 21.83 -24.26 -21.81
CA THR A 45 22.48 -25.58 -21.91
C THR A 45 22.95 -26.04 -20.52
N GLY A 46 23.17 -27.35 -20.32
CA GLY A 46 23.33 -27.97 -18.99
C GLY A 46 24.24 -27.24 -18.00
N SER A 47 25.46 -26.86 -18.41
CA SER A 47 26.42 -26.15 -17.53
C SER A 47 26.01 -24.71 -17.21
N SER A 48 25.45 -23.99 -18.19
CA SER A 48 24.93 -22.63 -17.99
C SER A 48 23.73 -22.59 -17.03
N HIS A 49 22.86 -23.60 -17.09
CA HIS A 49 21.71 -23.73 -16.19
C HIS A 49 22.11 -23.92 -14.72
N GLU A 50 23.09 -24.79 -14.46
CA GLU A 50 23.58 -25.03 -13.09
C GLU A 50 24.20 -23.76 -12.49
N SER A 51 25.01 -23.04 -13.28
CA SER A 51 25.60 -21.77 -12.87
C SER A 51 24.56 -20.67 -12.59
N HIS A 52 23.49 -20.59 -13.40
CA HIS A 52 22.36 -19.68 -13.19
C HIS A 52 21.59 -20.02 -11.91
N SER A 53 21.25 -21.29 -11.72
CA SER A 53 20.53 -21.74 -10.53
C SER A 53 21.31 -21.46 -9.25
N GLN A 54 22.65 -21.56 -9.29
CA GLN A 54 23.51 -21.22 -8.17
C GLN A 54 23.53 -19.70 -7.90
N ALA A 55 23.67 -18.87 -8.94
CA ALA A 55 23.62 -17.42 -8.83
C ALA A 55 22.28 -16.93 -8.24
N LEU A 56 21.15 -17.45 -8.76
CA LEU A 56 19.82 -17.15 -8.25
C LEU A 56 19.66 -17.57 -6.78
N SER A 57 20.16 -18.76 -6.41
CA SER A 57 20.13 -19.22 -5.01
C SER A 57 20.89 -18.27 -4.07
N PHE A 58 22.08 -17.80 -4.46
CA PHE A 58 22.83 -16.81 -3.69
C PHE A 58 22.11 -15.47 -3.59
N LEU A 59 21.55 -14.98 -4.70
CA LEU A 59 20.75 -13.76 -4.72
C LEU A 59 19.59 -13.86 -3.72
N LEU A 60 18.79 -14.93 -3.78
CA LEU A 60 17.64 -15.13 -2.92
C LEU A 60 18.03 -15.16 -1.43
N GLN A 61 19.14 -15.83 -1.10
CA GLN A 61 19.65 -15.86 0.28
C GLN A 61 20.04 -14.48 0.78
N GLU A 62 20.70 -13.68 -0.06
CA GLU A 62 21.09 -12.31 0.31
C GLU A 62 19.87 -11.39 0.45
N LEU A 63 18.92 -11.45 -0.49
CA LEU A 63 17.68 -10.69 -0.40
C LEU A 63 16.89 -11.03 0.87
N LEU A 64 16.77 -12.33 1.19
CA LEU A 64 16.12 -12.79 2.42
C LEU A 64 16.86 -12.33 3.68
N ARG A 65 18.19 -12.33 3.69
CA ARG A 65 18.96 -11.81 4.83
C ARG A 65 18.69 -10.32 5.03
N GLN A 66 18.63 -9.56 3.95
CA GLN A 66 18.48 -8.10 3.97
C GLN A 66 17.07 -7.64 4.32
N SER A 67 16.03 -8.44 4.06
CA SER A 67 14.64 -8.12 4.44
C SER A 67 14.42 -8.01 5.95
N SER A 68 15.33 -8.58 6.76
CA SER A 68 15.34 -8.39 8.22
C SER A 68 15.83 -6.99 8.65
N GLN A 69 16.45 -6.23 7.76
CA GLN A 69 17.11 -4.95 8.05
C GLN A 69 16.51 -3.78 7.27
N SER A 70 16.02 -4.04 6.05
CA SER A 70 15.45 -3.05 5.15
C SER A 70 14.16 -3.55 4.52
N ARG A 71 13.32 -2.62 4.06
CA ARG A 71 12.11 -2.91 3.27
C ARG A 71 12.36 -2.89 1.76
N PHE A 72 13.54 -2.48 1.33
CA PHE A 72 13.95 -2.48 -0.06
C PHE A 72 15.43 -2.82 -0.14
N PHE A 73 15.79 -3.72 -1.07
CA PHE A 73 17.17 -4.03 -1.37
C PHE A 73 17.26 -4.61 -2.77
N LYS A 74 18.33 -4.26 -3.48
CA LYS A 74 18.68 -4.78 -4.81
C LYS A 74 20.11 -5.29 -4.79
N SER A 75 20.36 -6.37 -5.52
CA SER A 75 21.68 -6.97 -5.63
C SER A 75 21.80 -7.73 -6.94
N THR A 76 23.04 -8.07 -7.29
CA THR A 76 23.38 -8.92 -8.42
C THR A 76 24.27 -10.04 -7.92
N ALA A 77 24.06 -11.26 -8.41
CA ALA A 77 24.88 -12.43 -8.10
C ALA A 77 25.24 -13.17 -9.40
N GLY A 78 26.39 -13.85 -9.43
CA GLY A 78 26.91 -14.51 -10.63
C GLY A 78 28.12 -13.79 -11.23
N GLY A 79 28.62 -14.31 -12.35
CA GLY A 79 29.68 -13.71 -13.15
C GLY A 79 29.15 -13.23 -14.50
N ASP A 80 30.07 -12.79 -15.37
CA ASP A 80 29.74 -12.02 -16.59
C ASP A 80 28.71 -12.68 -17.55
N ASN A 81 28.58 -14.02 -17.56
CA ASN A 81 27.68 -14.76 -18.46
C ASN A 81 26.48 -15.41 -17.75
N ASN A 82 26.29 -15.17 -16.46
CA ASN A 82 25.20 -15.76 -15.67
C ASN A 82 24.77 -14.83 -14.52
N ALA A 83 25.04 -13.54 -14.66
CA ALA A 83 24.67 -12.54 -13.68
C ALA A 83 23.14 -12.44 -13.59
N VAL A 84 22.63 -12.53 -12.36
CA VAL A 84 21.22 -12.39 -12.03
C VAL A 84 21.08 -11.18 -11.13
N SER A 85 20.39 -10.17 -11.63
CA SER A 85 20.03 -8.98 -10.89
C SER A 85 18.63 -9.15 -10.30
N GLY A 86 18.41 -8.68 -9.09
CA GLY A 86 17.07 -8.72 -8.50
C GLY A 86 16.93 -7.89 -7.25
N LEU A 87 15.68 -7.76 -6.82
CA LEU A 87 15.29 -6.93 -5.69
C LEU A 87 14.07 -7.48 -4.98
N PHE A 88 13.91 -7.08 -3.72
CA PHE A 88 12.62 -7.13 -3.03
C PHE A 88 12.19 -5.73 -2.61
N GLN A 89 10.88 -5.55 -2.50
CA GLN A 89 10.26 -4.37 -1.91
C GLN A 89 9.08 -4.82 -1.06
N CYS A 90 9.14 -4.58 0.24
CA CYS A 90 8.03 -4.70 1.17
C CYS A 90 7.21 -3.40 1.18
N ARG A 91 5.93 -3.53 1.52
CA ARG A 91 5.03 -2.41 1.75
C ARG A 91 5.55 -1.56 2.91
N GLY A 92 5.52 -0.23 2.76
CA GLY A 92 6.22 0.69 3.66
C GLY A 92 5.72 0.70 5.12
N ASP A 93 4.49 0.25 5.36
CA ASP A 93 3.86 0.13 6.69
C ASP A 93 4.24 -1.15 7.45
N LEU A 94 4.90 -2.13 6.81
CA LEU A 94 5.30 -3.36 7.47
C LEU A 94 6.48 -3.15 8.42
N THR A 95 6.57 -3.98 9.47
CA THR A 95 7.82 -4.07 10.25
C THR A 95 8.86 -4.88 9.48
N ASN A 96 10.15 -4.76 9.82
CA ASN A 96 11.18 -5.60 9.21
C ASN A 96 10.94 -7.10 9.47
N ARG A 97 10.32 -7.46 10.59
CA ARG A 97 9.95 -8.85 10.88
C ARG A 97 8.88 -9.34 9.89
N ASP A 98 7.82 -8.56 9.69
CA ASP A 98 6.74 -8.91 8.77
C ASP A 98 7.24 -8.89 7.31
N CYS A 99 8.14 -7.96 6.97
CA CYS A 99 8.83 -7.93 5.69
C CYS A 99 9.66 -9.21 5.45
N TYR A 100 10.45 -9.61 6.44
CA TYR A 100 11.20 -10.87 6.40
C TYR A 100 10.27 -12.07 6.21
N GLU A 101 9.17 -12.14 6.95
CA GLU A 101 8.19 -13.22 6.82
C GLU A 101 7.56 -13.26 5.42
N CYS A 102 7.24 -12.11 4.83
CA CYS A 102 6.74 -12.01 3.47
C CYS A 102 7.78 -12.49 2.43
N VAL A 103 9.02 -11.99 2.52
CA VAL A 103 10.12 -12.36 1.60
C VAL A 103 10.53 -13.83 1.76
N ASN A 104 10.40 -14.42 2.95
CA ASN A 104 10.73 -15.82 3.22
C ASN A 104 9.77 -16.82 2.54
N THR A 105 8.68 -16.35 1.93
CA THR A 105 7.80 -17.18 1.09
C THR A 105 8.38 -17.45 -0.30
N LEU A 106 9.35 -16.65 -0.76
CA LEU A 106 9.89 -16.71 -2.12
C LEU A 106 10.53 -18.07 -2.48
N PRO A 107 11.35 -18.71 -1.63
CA PRO A 107 11.93 -20.01 -1.98
C PRO A 107 10.86 -21.07 -2.24
N GLU A 108 9.75 -21.04 -1.50
CA GLU A 108 8.62 -21.94 -1.71
C GLU A 108 7.89 -21.62 -3.01
N ILE A 109 7.64 -20.34 -3.30
CA ILE A 109 6.97 -19.89 -4.53
C ILE A 109 7.79 -20.27 -5.77
N LEU A 110 9.11 -20.10 -5.73
CA LEU A 110 10.00 -20.40 -6.85
C LEU A 110 10.23 -21.91 -7.04
N SER A 111 10.10 -22.71 -5.99
CA SER A 111 10.24 -24.17 -6.06
C SER A 111 8.93 -24.88 -6.43
N LYS A 112 7.77 -24.32 -6.10
CA LYS A 112 6.46 -24.93 -6.32
C LYS A 112 5.71 -24.29 -7.48
N ASN A 113 5.84 -24.82 -8.71
CA ASN A 113 4.94 -24.65 -9.88
C ASN A 113 4.50 -23.21 -10.29
N LEU A 114 4.89 -22.16 -9.57
CA LEU A 114 4.47 -20.79 -9.84
C LEU A 114 5.45 -20.14 -10.82
N CYS A 115 6.76 -20.30 -10.62
CA CYS A 115 7.75 -20.12 -11.66
C CYS A 115 8.61 -21.38 -11.74
N THR A 116 9.09 -21.75 -12.93
CA THR A 116 10.03 -22.88 -13.06
C THR A 116 11.43 -22.43 -12.69
N SER A 117 12.28 -23.32 -12.17
CA SER A 117 13.69 -23.02 -11.87
C SER A 117 14.51 -22.60 -13.11
N LYS A 118 13.97 -22.84 -14.31
CA LYS A 118 14.51 -22.40 -15.61
C LYS A 118 14.09 -20.98 -16.01
N ALA A 119 13.30 -20.27 -15.18
CA ALA A 119 12.88 -18.92 -15.49
C ALA A 119 14.09 -17.97 -15.39
N VAL A 120 14.28 -17.17 -16.43
CA VAL A 120 15.38 -16.20 -16.59
C VAL A 120 15.00 -14.84 -16.04
N ALA A 121 13.70 -14.58 -15.92
CA ALA A 121 13.16 -13.46 -15.18
C ALA A 121 11.88 -13.90 -14.48
N ALA A 122 11.63 -13.37 -13.29
CA ALA A 122 10.32 -13.50 -12.66
C ALA A 122 10.01 -12.30 -11.78
N ARG A 123 8.75 -11.89 -11.83
CA ARG A 123 8.14 -10.92 -10.91
C ARG A 123 6.99 -11.58 -10.17
N ILE A 124 7.01 -11.51 -8.84
CA ILE A 124 5.99 -12.08 -7.97
C ILE A 124 5.53 -10.98 -7.02
N GLN A 125 4.24 -10.67 -7.04
CA GLN A 125 3.62 -9.71 -6.14
C GLN A 125 2.75 -10.45 -5.12
N LEU A 126 3.03 -10.21 -3.85
CA LEU A 126 2.18 -10.56 -2.71
C LEU A 126 1.55 -9.28 -2.13
N ASN A 127 0.55 -9.42 -1.28
CA ASN A 127 -0.15 -8.29 -0.65
C ASN A 127 0.77 -7.33 0.14
N GLY A 128 1.90 -7.81 0.68
CA GLY A 128 2.83 -6.99 1.45
C GLY A 128 4.27 -6.93 0.95
N CYS A 129 4.62 -7.67 -0.11
CA CYS A 129 5.93 -7.53 -0.73
C CYS A 129 5.90 -7.99 -2.18
N TYR A 130 6.84 -7.50 -2.99
CA TYR A 130 7.13 -8.10 -4.29
C TYR A 130 8.61 -8.41 -4.42
N PHE A 131 8.88 -9.34 -5.32
CA PHE A 131 10.19 -9.78 -5.72
C PHE A 131 10.29 -9.74 -7.24
N HIS A 132 11.42 -9.26 -7.74
CA HIS A 132 11.72 -9.24 -9.16
C HIS A 132 13.18 -9.67 -9.36
N TYR A 133 13.43 -10.60 -10.28
CA TYR A 133 14.77 -10.88 -10.77
C TYR A 133 14.77 -11.03 -12.27
N GLU A 134 15.93 -10.79 -12.86
CA GLU A 134 16.21 -10.91 -14.28
C GLU A 134 17.69 -11.21 -14.50
N THR A 135 18.00 -12.03 -15.51
CA THR A 135 19.38 -12.28 -15.94
C THR A 135 19.84 -11.16 -16.88
N ASP A 136 21.06 -10.65 -16.68
CA ASP A 136 21.57 -9.45 -17.35
C ASP A 136 21.59 -9.53 -18.90
N GLU A 137 21.60 -10.74 -19.49
CA GLU A 137 21.44 -10.96 -20.94
C GLU A 137 20.07 -10.53 -21.49
N PHE A 138 19.10 -10.21 -20.62
CA PHE A 138 17.70 -9.91 -20.95
C PHE A 138 17.23 -8.52 -20.52
N ILE A 139 18.12 -7.65 -20.02
CA ILE A 139 17.78 -6.25 -19.76
C ILE A 139 17.55 -5.57 -21.11
N GLU A 140 16.35 -5.71 -21.68
CA GLU A 140 15.98 -5.02 -22.91
C GLU A 140 15.94 -3.51 -22.65
N GLU A 141 16.67 -2.75 -23.47
CA GLU A 141 16.65 -1.30 -23.50
C GLU A 141 15.26 -0.81 -23.96
N GLY A 142 14.34 -0.67 -23.01
CA GLY A 142 12.98 -0.24 -23.37
C GLY A 142 11.97 -0.14 -22.24
N PHE A 143 12.39 -0.02 -20.97
CA PHE A 143 11.44 0.06 -19.86
C PHE A 143 10.59 1.34 -19.95
N ASN A 144 9.35 1.20 -20.43
CA ASN A 144 8.32 2.18 -20.13
C ASN A 144 8.02 2.06 -18.63
N ARG A 145 8.51 3.00 -17.84
CA ARG A 145 8.34 3.06 -16.36
C ARG A 145 6.87 3.04 -15.92
N HIS A 146 5.95 3.26 -16.86
CA HIS A 146 4.50 3.29 -16.68
C HIS A 146 3.80 2.08 -17.31
N GLU A 147 4.53 1.01 -17.66
CA GLU A 147 3.91 -0.22 -18.16
C GLU A 147 2.99 -0.82 -17.10
N LEU A 148 1.74 -1.09 -17.49
CA LEU A 148 0.75 -1.75 -16.66
C LEU A 148 1.04 -3.24 -16.57
N LEU A 149 1.45 -3.71 -15.39
CA LEU A 149 1.74 -5.11 -15.14
C LEU A 149 0.50 -5.90 -14.70
N HIS A 150 -0.33 -5.30 -13.85
CA HIS A 150 -1.55 -5.94 -13.34
C HIS A 150 -2.56 -4.92 -12.83
N LYS A 151 -3.85 -5.27 -12.87
CA LYS A 151 -4.92 -4.49 -12.26
C LYS A 151 -5.98 -5.39 -11.62
N ILE A 152 -6.57 -4.91 -10.55
CA ILE A 152 -7.74 -5.49 -9.89
C ILE A 152 -8.74 -4.37 -9.70
N CYS A 153 -9.97 -4.54 -10.18
CA CYS A 153 -11.07 -3.60 -9.93
C CYS A 153 -12.11 -4.31 -9.07
N GLY A 154 -12.57 -3.63 -8.02
CA GLY A 154 -13.63 -4.11 -7.15
C GLY A 154 -15.01 -4.01 -7.78
N GLU A 155 -16.02 -4.33 -6.97
CA GLU A 155 -17.42 -4.23 -7.36
C GLU A 155 -17.80 -2.78 -7.70
N LYS A 156 -18.84 -2.66 -8.53
CA LYS A 156 -19.47 -1.36 -8.80
C LYS A 156 -20.58 -1.15 -7.77
N GLY A 157 -20.66 0.06 -7.22
CA GLY A 157 -21.68 0.36 -6.22
C GLY A 157 -21.43 1.67 -5.49
N ALA A 158 -20.79 2.63 -6.16
CA ALA A 158 -20.44 3.89 -5.55
C ALA A 158 -21.63 4.85 -5.53
N ASP A 159 -21.78 5.59 -4.44
CA ASP A 159 -22.77 6.66 -4.32
C ASP A 159 -22.41 7.86 -5.21
N ILE A 160 -23.36 8.77 -5.40
CA ILE A 160 -23.14 10.04 -6.08
C ILE A 160 -21.98 10.79 -5.40
N GLY A 161 -20.95 11.13 -6.17
CA GLY A 161 -19.79 11.89 -5.70
C GLY A 161 -18.57 11.05 -5.30
N PHE A 162 -18.66 9.72 -5.36
CA PHE A 162 -17.50 8.85 -5.13
C PHE A 162 -16.33 9.17 -6.06
N GLU A 163 -16.57 9.40 -7.35
CA GLU A 163 -15.49 9.68 -8.31
C GLU A 163 -14.73 10.96 -7.94
N GLU A 164 -15.42 11.99 -7.44
CA GLU A 164 -14.79 13.22 -6.96
C GLU A 164 -13.93 12.96 -5.73
N LEU A 165 -14.45 12.21 -4.74
CA LEU A 165 -13.69 11.83 -3.54
C LEU A 165 -12.46 10.98 -3.88
N ARG A 166 -12.59 10.04 -4.82
CA ARG A 166 -11.48 9.21 -5.31
C ARG A 166 -10.41 10.07 -5.96
N ASP A 167 -10.80 10.99 -6.84
CA ASP A 167 -9.87 11.84 -7.59
C ASP A 167 -9.12 12.81 -6.66
N GLU A 168 -9.78 13.33 -5.61
CA GLU A 168 -9.11 14.10 -4.55
C GLU A 168 -8.14 13.25 -3.72
N ALA A 169 -8.51 12.01 -3.40
CA ALA A 169 -7.63 11.07 -2.71
C ALA A 169 -6.40 10.73 -3.57
N PHE A 170 -6.57 10.61 -4.89
CA PHE A 170 -5.46 10.38 -5.83
C PHE A 170 -4.47 11.55 -5.83
N ALA A 171 -4.95 12.79 -5.90
CA ALA A 171 -4.10 13.97 -5.81
C ALA A 171 -3.32 14.04 -4.46
N ALA A 172 -3.94 13.58 -3.37
CA ALA A 172 -3.26 13.48 -2.07
C ALA A 172 -2.13 12.43 -2.09
N MET A 173 -2.33 11.27 -2.74
CA MET A 173 -1.28 10.25 -2.89
C MET A 173 -0.06 10.77 -3.64
N GLU A 174 -0.26 11.52 -4.72
CA GLU A 174 0.83 12.07 -5.55
C GLU A 174 1.81 12.90 -4.72
N SER A 175 1.28 13.83 -3.91
CA SER A 175 2.12 14.63 -3.01
C SER A 175 2.65 13.79 -1.85
N GLY A 176 1.83 12.86 -1.36
CA GLY A 176 2.15 11.97 -0.25
C GLY A 176 3.38 11.12 -0.49
N VAL A 177 3.54 10.54 -1.69
CA VAL A 177 4.71 9.70 -2.00
C VAL A 177 6.00 10.51 -2.15
N ILE A 178 5.92 11.76 -2.59
CA ILE A 178 7.10 12.64 -2.71
C ILE A 178 7.66 12.98 -1.32
N ASP A 179 6.78 13.27 -0.36
CA ASP A 179 7.19 13.60 1.01
C ASP A 179 7.44 12.35 1.87
N GLY A 180 6.73 11.26 1.59
CA GLY A 180 6.88 9.95 2.23
C GLY A 180 8.00 9.08 1.66
N HIS A 181 8.86 9.64 0.81
CA HIS A 181 10.01 8.96 0.21
C HIS A 181 9.63 7.63 -0.49
N GLY A 182 8.55 7.67 -1.27
CA GLY A 182 8.09 6.55 -2.09
C GLY A 182 6.96 5.72 -1.49
N PHE A 183 6.53 5.96 -0.24
CA PHE A 183 5.36 5.31 0.32
C PHE A 183 4.37 6.32 0.91
N TYR A 184 3.08 6.07 0.67
CA TYR A 184 2.00 6.83 1.27
C TYR A 184 0.82 5.91 1.57
N SER A 185 0.19 6.12 2.72
CA SER A 185 -1.10 5.53 3.06
C SER A 185 -1.89 6.57 3.84
N GLY A 186 -3.16 6.75 3.52
CA GLY A 186 -3.99 7.74 4.17
C GLY A 186 -5.44 7.64 3.80
N ASP A 187 -6.26 8.29 4.62
CA ASP A 187 -7.70 8.38 4.43
C ASP A 187 -8.05 9.77 3.92
N TYR A 188 -8.92 9.81 2.92
CA TYR A 188 -9.49 11.03 2.40
C TYR A 188 -11.01 10.89 2.39
N SER A 189 -11.65 11.50 3.39
CA SER A 189 -13.07 11.29 3.67
C SER A 189 -13.38 9.79 3.86
N SER A 190 -14.19 9.20 2.97
CA SER A 190 -14.57 7.79 2.93
C SER A 190 -13.69 6.92 2.03
N VAL A 191 -12.60 7.46 1.45
CA VAL A 191 -11.69 6.70 0.59
C VAL A 191 -10.36 6.47 1.30
N HIS A 192 -10.00 5.22 1.53
CA HIS A 192 -8.64 4.85 1.90
C HIS A 192 -7.79 4.70 0.65
N VAL A 193 -6.55 5.17 0.68
CA VAL A 193 -5.61 5.06 -0.43
C VAL A 193 -4.22 4.65 0.04
N LEU A 194 -3.52 3.90 -0.81
CA LEU A 194 -2.12 3.53 -0.63
C LEU A 194 -1.38 3.70 -1.95
N ALA A 195 -0.17 4.25 -1.89
CA ALA A 195 0.75 4.30 -3.03
C ALA A 195 2.15 3.88 -2.59
N GLN A 196 2.82 3.09 -3.42
CA GLN A 196 4.19 2.63 -3.20
C GLN A 196 4.97 2.70 -4.50
N CYS A 197 6.08 3.42 -4.49
CA CYS A 197 7.09 3.41 -5.53
C CYS A 197 8.21 2.42 -5.18
N GLU A 198 8.94 1.94 -6.19
CA GLU A 198 10.18 1.21 -5.97
C GLU A 198 11.20 2.07 -5.20
N GLY A 199 11.91 1.49 -4.24
CA GLY A 199 12.67 2.23 -3.23
C GLY A 199 13.85 3.08 -3.75
N ASP A 200 14.30 2.89 -4.98
CA ASP A 200 15.33 3.71 -5.63
C ASP A 200 14.76 4.76 -6.61
N LEU A 201 13.43 4.88 -6.68
CA LEU A 201 12.76 5.83 -7.55
C LEU A 201 12.81 7.24 -6.92
N GLY A 202 13.47 8.18 -7.61
CA GLY A 202 13.51 9.58 -7.17
C GLY A 202 12.11 10.19 -7.03
N GLY A 203 11.93 11.11 -6.07
CA GLY A 203 10.60 11.61 -5.67
C GLY A 203 9.73 12.09 -6.83
N CYS A 204 10.28 12.84 -7.79
CA CYS A 204 9.51 13.31 -8.94
C CYS A 204 9.06 12.18 -9.87
N ASN A 205 9.96 11.26 -10.21
CA ASN A 205 9.62 10.09 -11.03
C ASN A 205 8.60 9.18 -10.31
N CYS A 206 8.64 9.16 -8.98
CA CYS A 206 7.65 8.47 -8.16
C CYS A 206 6.27 9.13 -8.23
N GLY A 207 6.20 10.46 -8.08
CA GLY A 207 4.96 11.20 -8.28
C GLY A 207 4.36 11.00 -9.67
N GLU A 208 5.19 11.05 -10.72
CA GLU A 208 4.77 10.78 -12.11
C GLU A 208 4.22 9.35 -12.29
N CYS A 209 4.88 8.35 -11.70
CA CYS A 209 4.40 6.97 -11.77
C CYS A 209 3.02 6.81 -11.11
N VAL A 210 2.83 7.41 -9.94
CA VAL A 210 1.55 7.39 -9.22
C VAL A 210 0.46 8.13 -10.00
N ILE A 211 0.77 9.25 -10.66
CA ILE A 211 -0.15 9.94 -11.58
C ILE A 211 -0.62 9.00 -12.70
N SER A 212 0.31 8.30 -13.36
CA SER A 212 -0.06 7.37 -14.43
C SER A 212 -0.90 6.20 -13.91
N ALA A 213 -0.58 5.66 -12.74
CA ALA A 213 -1.37 4.60 -12.12
C ALA A 213 -2.79 5.07 -11.76
N ALA A 214 -2.93 6.31 -11.28
CA ALA A 214 -4.21 6.94 -11.00
C ALA A 214 -5.05 7.15 -12.27
N GLN A 215 -4.44 7.61 -13.36
CA GLN A 215 -5.11 7.74 -14.66
C GLN A 215 -5.62 6.39 -15.17
N ILE A 216 -4.79 5.35 -15.08
CA ILE A 216 -5.21 3.98 -15.43
C ILE A 216 -6.37 3.52 -14.56
N ALA A 217 -6.37 3.78 -13.24
CA ALA A 217 -7.50 3.46 -12.38
C ALA A 217 -8.80 4.18 -12.81
N GLN A 218 -8.71 5.45 -13.20
CA GLN A 218 -9.85 6.25 -13.66
C GLN A 218 -10.46 5.69 -14.96
N GLU A 219 -9.63 5.18 -15.86
CA GLU A 219 -10.05 4.67 -17.18
C GLU A 219 -10.45 3.19 -17.14
N GLU A 220 -9.74 2.37 -16.36
CA GLU A 220 -9.86 0.91 -16.40
C GLU A 220 -10.70 0.33 -15.25
N CYS A 221 -10.91 1.09 -14.17
CA CYS A 221 -11.75 0.70 -13.01
C CYS A 221 -12.94 1.67 -12.81
N ILE A 222 -13.60 2.07 -13.91
CA ILE A 222 -14.74 3.00 -13.89
C ILE A 222 -15.89 2.48 -13.02
N GLY A 223 -16.26 3.27 -12.01
CA GLY A 223 -17.36 2.99 -11.08
C GLY A 223 -17.04 1.91 -10.03
N SER A 224 -15.84 1.32 -10.07
CA SER A 224 -15.41 0.35 -9.06
C SER A 224 -15.03 1.06 -7.77
N ILE A 225 -15.64 0.63 -6.65
CA ILE A 225 -15.46 1.25 -5.32
C ILE A 225 -14.11 0.92 -4.68
N SER A 226 -13.38 -0.04 -5.24
CA SER A 226 -12.00 -0.32 -4.88
C SER A 226 -11.20 -0.68 -6.12
N GLY A 227 -9.88 -0.56 -6.03
CA GLY A 227 -9.00 -0.95 -7.11
C GLY A 227 -7.55 -1.04 -6.66
N GLN A 228 -6.77 -1.81 -7.41
CA GLN A 228 -5.32 -1.93 -7.26
C GLN A 228 -4.70 -1.89 -8.65
N ILE A 229 -3.77 -0.97 -8.87
CA ILE A 229 -3.04 -0.82 -10.13
C ILE A 229 -1.56 -1.04 -9.85
N TYR A 230 -0.95 -1.96 -10.59
CA TYR A 230 0.47 -2.31 -10.48
C TYR A 230 1.17 -1.96 -11.77
N LEU A 231 2.02 -0.94 -11.73
CA LEU A 231 2.95 -0.60 -12.80
C LEU A 231 4.33 -1.19 -12.48
N ASP A 232 5.26 -1.11 -13.43
CA ASP A 232 6.61 -1.63 -13.23
C ASP A 232 7.34 -1.02 -12.03
N ARG A 233 7.20 0.30 -11.82
CA ARG A 233 7.97 1.04 -10.81
C ARG A 233 7.13 1.59 -9.66
N CYS A 234 5.80 1.41 -9.68
CA CYS A 234 4.92 1.81 -8.58
C CYS A 234 3.60 1.04 -8.59
N SER A 235 2.88 1.07 -7.48
CA SER A 235 1.51 0.62 -7.37
C SER A 235 0.66 1.60 -6.58
N ILE A 236 -0.64 1.58 -6.84
CA ILE A 236 -1.65 2.26 -6.03
C ILE A 236 -2.77 1.30 -5.67
N SER A 237 -3.42 1.56 -4.54
CA SER A 237 -4.72 0.98 -4.22
C SER A 237 -5.65 2.01 -3.61
N TYR A 238 -6.94 1.78 -3.79
CA TYR A 238 -7.99 2.57 -3.17
C TYR A 238 -9.17 1.68 -2.76
N SER A 239 -9.84 2.06 -1.69
CA SER A 239 -11.04 1.39 -1.18
C SER A 239 -11.99 2.43 -0.61
N TYR A 240 -13.23 2.43 -1.08
CA TYR A 240 -14.31 3.28 -0.59
C TYR A 240 -15.10 2.60 0.51
N TYR A 241 -15.38 3.35 1.57
CA TYR A 241 -16.14 2.94 2.73
C TYR A 241 -17.30 3.91 2.92
N PRO A 242 -18.53 3.58 2.48
CA PRO A 242 -19.66 4.51 2.54
C PRO A 242 -20.00 4.98 3.96
N TYR A 243 -19.60 4.21 4.99
CA TYR A 243 -19.79 4.54 6.40
C TYR A 243 -18.53 5.11 7.09
N GLY A 244 -17.53 5.51 6.30
CA GLY A 244 -16.22 5.97 6.78
C GLY A 244 -15.20 4.84 6.93
N VAL A 245 -13.91 5.20 6.84
CA VAL A 245 -12.81 4.24 6.92
C VAL A 245 -12.70 3.67 8.36
N PRO A 246 -12.73 2.33 8.54
CA PRO A 246 -12.59 1.72 9.86
C PRO A 246 -11.24 2.05 10.51
N GLY A 247 -11.25 2.41 11.81
CA GLY A 247 -10.03 2.62 12.59
C GLY A 247 -9.53 4.07 12.67
N ASN A 248 -10.23 5.02 12.04
CA ASN A 248 -10.00 6.44 12.33
C ASN A 248 -10.65 6.75 13.69
N LYS A 249 -9.85 6.89 14.76
CA LYS A 249 -10.32 7.11 16.15
C LYS A 249 -11.29 8.28 16.31
N TYR A 250 -11.33 9.18 15.32
CA TYR A 250 -12.26 10.30 15.25
C TYR A 250 -13.71 9.87 14.93
N HIS A 251 -13.91 8.84 14.11
CA HIS A 251 -15.25 8.37 13.70
C HIS A 251 -15.89 7.40 14.70
N ASP A 252 -15.08 6.55 15.36
CA ASP A 252 -15.58 5.64 16.40
C ASP A 252 -16.20 6.40 17.59
N GLN A 253 -15.69 7.61 17.89
CA GLN A 253 -16.25 8.47 18.93
C GLN A 253 -17.57 9.12 18.51
N VAL A 254 -17.69 9.54 17.24
CA VAL A 254 -18.89 10.20 16.71
C VAL A 254 -20.04 9.20 16.51
N LEU A 255 -19.76 7.99 16.03
CA LEU A 255 -20.76 6.93 15.84
C LEU A 255 -21.24 6.35 17.18
N PHE A 256 -20.37 6.28 18.19
CA PHE A 256 -20.78 5.94 19.56
C PHE A 256 -21.67 7.04 20.18
N GLN A 257 -21.37 8.33 19.94
CA GLN A 257 -22.21 9.42 20.46
C GLN A 257 -23.56 9.52 19.74
N ALA A 258 -23.60 9.30 18.42
CA ALA A 258 -24.84 9.33 17.63
C ALA A 258 -25.76 8.13 17.92
N SER A 259 -25.21 6.96 18.27
CA SER A 259 -26.01 5.79 18.68
C SER A 259 -26.54 5.88 20.12
N VAL A 260 -25.89 6.66 20.99
CA VAL A 260 -26.31 6.85 22.38
C VAL A 260 -27.27 8.04 22.55
N TYR A 261 -27.14 9.10 21.74
CA TYR A 261 -28.01 10.27 21.77
C TYR A 261 -28.62 10.51 20.39
N GLY A 262 -29.83 10.00 20.19
CA GLY A 262 -30.64 10.29 19.00
C GLY A 262 -30.77 11.80 18.77
N GLU A 263 -30.73 12.18 17.48
CA GLU A 263 -30.78 13.55 16.91
C GLU A 263 -31.27 14.63 17.88
N LYS A 264 -30.33 15.35 18.49
CA LYS A 264 -30.57 16.73 18.94
C LYS A 264 -29.40 17.61 18.54
N GLU A 265 -29.75 18.58 17.71
CA GLU A 265 -28.97 19.69 17.19
C GLU A 265 -27.98 20.27 18.22
N VAL A 266 -26.68 20.11 17.97
CA VAL A 266 -25.61 20.65 18.83
C VAL A 266 -25.24 22.04 18.33
N ARG A 267 -25.61 23.08 19.09
CA ARG A 267 -25.06 24.43 18.94
C ARG A 267 -23.60 24.44 19.41
N THR A 268 -22.69 24.88 18.55
CA THR A 268 -21.29 25.11 18.92
C THR A 268 -21.14 26.44 19.65
N HIS A 269 -20.70 26.39 20.90
CA HIS A 269 -20.14 27.54 21.61
C HIS A 269 -18.69 27.73 21.14
N GLU A 270 -18.37 28.89 20.57
CA GLU A 270 -17.00 29.36 20.34
C GLU A 270 -16.34 29.64 21.69
N ASP A 271 -15.24 28.94 21.97
CA ASP A 271 -14.28 29.38 22.97
C ASP A 271 -12.91 29.54 22.32
N SER A 272 -12.37 30.75 22.50
CA SER A 272 -11.20 31.27 21.81
C SER A 272 -9.91 30.66 22.36
N GLY A 273 -9.33 29.72 21.62
CA GLY A 273 -7.98 29.22 21.85
C GLY A 273 -7.17 29.30 20.57
N ALA A 274 -6.21 30.23 20.50
CA ALA A 274 -5.33 30.41 19.35
C ALA A 274 -4.49 29.15 19.09
N VAL A 275 -4.95 28.30 18.17
CA VAL A 275 -4.16 27.19 17.62
C VAL A 275 -3.22 27.78 16.58
N GLN A 276 -1.93 27.80 16.90
CA GLN A 276 -0.89 28.28 16.01
C GLN A 276 -0.78 27.33 14.81
N LEU A 277 -1.39 27.72 13.69
CA LEU A 277 -1.31 27.03 12.41
C LEU A 277 0.17 26.92 12.00
N ARG A 278 0.76 25.72 12.16
CA ARG A 278 1.99 25.38 11.46
C ARG A 278 1.70 25.48 9.96
N LYS A 279 2.34 26.45 9.29
CA LYS A 279 2.41 26.54 7.82
C LYS A 279 2.73 25.15 7.28
N ARG A 280 1.74 24.46 6.69
CA ARG A 280 2.02 23.30 5.83
C ARG A 280 2.95 23.82 4.73
N ARG A 281 4.14 23.24 4.61
CA ARG A 281 5.01 23.53 3.46
C ARG A 281 4.17 23.20 2.22
N GLY A 282 4.11 24.12 1.26
CA GLY A 282 3.44 23.86 0.00
C GLY A 282 4.03 22.61 -0.66
N PRO A 283 3.24 21.87 -1.47
CA PRO A 283 3.71 20.65 -2.12
C PRO A 283 4.99 20.94 -2.90
N LYS A 284 5.99 20.07 -2.75
CA LYS A 284 7.20 20.13 -3.57
C LYS A 284 6.80 19.90 -5.03
N LYS A 285 6.71 20.98 -5.80
CA LYS A 285 6.38 20.90 -7.22
C LYS A 285 7.58 20.35 -7.99
N CYS A 286 7.46 19.13 -8.49
CA CYS A 286 8.29 18.64 -9.55
C CYS A 286 7.96 19.40 -10.84
N SER A 287 8.98 19.84 -11.59
CA SER A 287 8.75 20.49 -12.88
C SER A 287 8.33 19.44 -13.90
N SER A 288 7.04 19.38 -14.22
CA SER A 288 6.51 18.42 -15.19
C SER A 288 6.96 18.80 -16.61
N HIS A 289 7.72 17.90 -17.25
CA HIS A 289 7.79 17.87 -18.71
C HIS A 289 6.59 17.06 -19.22
N GLY A 290 5.55 17.75 -19.66
CA GLY A 290 4.64 17.20 -20.66
C GLY A 290 3.61 16.15 -20.22
N MET A 291 2.85 16.38 -19.14
CA MET A 291 1.48 15.84 -19.03
C MET A 291 0.57 16.93 -18.48
N LYS A 292 -0.33 17.44 -19.33
CA LYS A 292 -1.41 18.33 -18.88
C LYS A 292 -2.39 17.50 -18.06
N THR A 293 -2.21 17.51 -16.74
CA THR A 293 -3.18 16.99 -15.79
C THR A 293 -4.53 17.64 -16.06
N ARG A 294 -5.51 16.86 -16.52
CA ARG A 294 -6.90 17.30 -16.64
C ARG A 294 -7.66 16.95 -15.36
N TYR A 295 -7.12 17.32 -14.20
CA TYR A 295 -7.96 17.45 -13.02
C TYR A 295 -8.88 18.64 -13.26
N LYS A 296 -10.16 18.40 -13.56
CA LYS A 296 -11.17 19.44 -13.46
C LYS A 296 -11.33 19.76 -11.98
N SER A 297 -10.50 20.66 -11.47
CA SER A 297 -10.75 21.34 -10.21
C SER A 297 -12.09 22.07 -10.35
N ALA A 298 -13.11 21.59 -9.64
CA ALA A 298 -14.31 22.37 -9.39
C ALA A 298 -13.89 23.55 -8.50
N ARG A 299 -13.56 24.67 -9.14
CA ARG A 299 -13.28 25.93 -8.44
C ARG A 299 -14.62 26.46 -7.93
N ALA A 300 -14.96 26.18 -6.68
CA ALA A 300 -16.02 26.91 -5.98
C ALA A 300 -15.57 28.37 -5.84
N ASN A 301 -16.15 29.25 -6.67
CA ASN A 301 -16.03 30.70 -6.49
C ASN A 301 -16.85 31.09 -5.26
N VAL A 302 -16.21 31.14 -4.09
CA VAL A 302 -16.74 31.88 -2.95
C VAL A 302 -16.09 33.27 -3.00
N THR A 303 -16.78 34.20 -3.64
CA THR A 303 -16.49 35.63 -3.50
C THR A 303 -16.98 36.08 -2.14
N TRP A 304 -16.05 36.34 -1.22
CA TRP A 304 -16.34 37.11 -0.01
C TRP A 304 -16.42 38.59 -0.40
N ASN A 305 -17.64 39.12 -0.57
CA ASN A 305 -17.88 40.55 -0.47
C ASN A 305 -18.02 40.87 1.02
N LEU A 306 -16.96 41.45 1.58
CA LEU A 306 -17.04 42.30 2.76
C LEU A 306 -17.39 43.69 2.22
N ASP A 307 -18.61 44.17 2.51
CA ASP A 307 -18.93 45.55 2.89
C ASP A 307 -20.44 45.79 2.84
N GLU A 308 -20.94 46.47 3.88
CA GLU A 308 -22.31 47.02 4.09
C GLU A 308 -23.39 45.96 4.40
N GLU A 309 -24.14 45.96 5.50
CA GLU A 309 -24.86 47.09 6.11
C GLU A 309 -25.30 46.70 7.54
N ILE A 310 -24.95 47.52 8.53
CA ILE A 310 -25.54 47.50 9.89
C ILE A 310 -26.75 48.43 9.84
N THR A 311 -27.99 47.91 9.97
CA THR A 311 -29.04 48.61 10.74
C THR A 311 -30.29 47.76 11.04
N SER A 312 -30.62 47.69 12.34
CA SER A 312 -31.96 47.69 12.96
C SER A 312 -33.02 46.66 12.57
N VAL A 313 -33.31 45.70 13.46
CA VAL A 313 -34.70 45.41 13.91
C VAL A 313 -34.65 44.99 15.39
N VAL A 314 -34.99 45.94 16.27
CA VAL A 314 -35.40 45.71 17.66
C VAL A 314 -36.87 46.12 17.75
N GLU A 315 -37.63 45.39 18.57
CA GLU A 315 -39.01 45.64 19.03
C GLU A 315 -40.18 45.27 18.10
N ARG A 316 -40.83 44.15 18.45
CA ARG A 316 -42.25 44.18 18.84
C ARG A 316 -42.58 42.97 19.72
N ASN A 317 -42.67 43.23 21.02
CA ASN A 317 -43.39 42.40 21.98
C ASN A 317 -44.19 43.35 22.87
N THR A 318 -45.41 43.67 22.42
CA THR A 318 -46.60 44.04 23.20
C THR A 318 -47.80 43.92 22.27
#